data_AF-X1QIR0-F1
#
_entry.id   AF-X1QIR0-F1
#
_cell.length_a   1.000
_cell.length_b   1.000
_cell.length_c   1.000
_cell.angle_alpha   90.00
_cell.angle_beta   90.00
_cell.angle_gamma   90.00
#
_symmetry.space_group_name_H-M   'P 1'
#
loop_
_entity.id
_entity.type
_entity.pdbx_description
1 polymer ?
#
loop_
_entity_poly.entity_id
_entity_poly.type
_entity_poly.pdbx_seq_one_letter_code
_entity_poly.pdbx_strand_id
1 'polypeptide(L)'
;MIYIFYFLFFGFLLTAIIGLLASWIDRKVTAKVQYRVGPPLLQPLIDIVKLLGKETLIPAGSSKITFLMAPVIGFASVILVSTLLWINNIYPAKS
;
A
#
# COMPACT_ATOMS: atom_id res chain seq x y z
N MET A 1 -14.22 -19.77 -4.58
CA MET A 1 -14.74 -18.50 -5.15
C MET A 1 -14.85 -17.39 -4.11
N ILE A 2 -15.52 -17.61 -2.97
CA ILE A 2 -15.70 -16.59 -1.92
C ILE A 2 -14.37 -16.03 -1.36
N TYR A 3 -13.37 -16.88 -1.09
CA TYR A 3 -12.07 -16.45 -0.56
C TYR A 3 -11.26 -15.60 -1.54
N ILE A 4 -11.34 -15.89 -2.84
CA ILE A 4 -10.69 -15.10 -3.89
C ILE A 4 -11.32 -13.71 -3.97
N PHE A 5 -12.65 -13.63 -3.81
CA PHE A 5 -13.35 -12.36 -3.71
C PHE A 5 -12.91 -11.56 -2.48
N TYR A 6 -12.81 -12.18 -1.29
CA TYR A 6 -12.31 -11.50 -0.09
C TYR A 6 -10.88 -10.98 -0.25
N PHE A 7 -10.01 -11.80 -0.84
CA PHE A 7 -8.62 -11.43 -1.11
C PHE A 7 -8.52 -10.23 -2.06
N LEU A 8 -9.25 -10.25 -3.18
CA LEU A 8 -9.20 -9.19 -4.19
C LEU A 8 -9.86 -7.89 -3.69
N PHE A 9 -11.02 -8.00 -3.05
CA PHE A 9 -11.81 -6.84 -2.67
C PHE A 9 -11.35 -6.22 -1.35
N PHE A 10 -11.28 -7.00 -0.27
CA PHE A 10 -10.90 -6.49 1.05
C PHE A 10 -9.39 -6.42 1.21
N GLY A 11 -8.70 -7.51 0.85
CA GLY A 11 -7.24 -7.62 0.98
C GLY A 11 -6.49 -6.58 0.15
N PHE A 12 -6.84 -6.46 -1.13
CA PHE A 12 -6.16 -5.55 -2.06
C PHE A 12 -6.87 -4.20 -2.21
N LEU A 13 -8.08 -4.17 -2.78
CA LEU A 13 -8.71 -2.91 -3.21
C LEU A 13 -9.03 -1.96 -2.04
N LEU A 14 -9.78 -2.45 -1.05
CA LEU A 14 -10.21 -1.63 0.09
C LEU A 14 -9.01 -1.16 0.92
N THR A 15 -8.07 -2.08 1.18
CA THR A 15 -6.85 -1.79 1.93
C THR A 15 -5.96 -0.78 1.22
N ALA A 16 -5.81 -0.89 -0.11
CA ALA A 16 -5.05 0.09 -0.88
C ALA A 16 -5.68 1.48 -0.83
N ILE A 17 -7.01 1.58 -0.98
CA ILE A 17 -7.74 2.86 -0.89
C ILE A 17 -7.55 3.49 0.50
N ILE A 18 -7.73 2.71 1.57
CA ILE A 18 -7.54 3.19 2.95
C ILE A 18 -6.08 3.62 3.17
N GLY A 19 -5.10 2.85 2.69
CA GLY A 19 -3.69 3.17 2.80
C GLY A 19 -3.32 4.47 2.07
N LEU A 20 -3.86 4.71 0.88
CA LEU A 20 -3.66 5.96 0.14
C LEU A 20 -4.30 7.16 0.85
N LEU A 21 -5.51 6.99 1.38
CA LEU A 21 -6.18 8.02 2.18
C LEU A 21 -5.40 8.31 3.47
N ALA A 22 -4.93 7.28 4.17
CA ALA A 22 -4.11 7.43 5.37
C ALA A 22 -2.81 8.19 5.08
N SER A 23 -2.12 7.86 3.97
CA SER A 23 -0.92 8.59 3.52
C SER A 23 -1.23 10.05 3.19
N TRP A 24 -2.39 10.34 2.59
CA TRP A 24 -2.82 11.72 2.36
C TRP A 24 -3.10 12.46 3.68
N ILE A 25 -3.83 11.83 4.61
CA ILE A 25 -4.15 12.40 5.92
C ILE A 25 -2.86 12.73 6.67
N ASP A 26 -1.92 11.80 6.75
CA ASP A 26 -0.62 11.99 7.39
C ASP A 26 0.07 13.25 6.85
N ARG A 27 0.23 13.34 5.52
CA ARG A 27 0.85 14.51 4.88
C ARG A 27 0.08 15.81 5.09
N LYS A 28 -1.26 15.74 5.14
CA LYS A 28 -2.11 16.91 5.39
C LYS A 28 -1.96 17.41 6.83
N VAL A 29 -1.91 16.49 7.79
CA VAL A 29 -1.70 16.79 9.21
C VAL A 29 -0.30 17.34 9.42
N THR A 30 0.74 16.69 8.91
CA THR A 30 2.13 17.17 8.99
C THR A 30 2.27 18.58 8.42
N ALA A 31 1.65 18.86 7.28
CA ALA A 31 1.67 20.19 6.68
C ALA A 31 1.02 21.25 7.58
N LYS A 32 -0.11 20.92 8.22
CA LYS A 32 -0.79 21.82 9.15
C LYS A 32 0.05 22.12 10.39
N VAL A 33 0.71 21.09 10.96
CA VAL A 33 1.64 21.25 12.09
C VAL A 33 2.83 22.15 11.71
N GLN A 34 3.30 22.05 10.46
CA GLN A 34 4.40 22.85 9.92
C GLN A 34 3.96 24.23 9.38
N TYR A 35 2.72 24.65 9.62
CA TYR A 35 2.18 25.93 9.10
C TYR A 35 2.37 26.11 7.58
N ARG A 36 2.26 25.03 6.80
CA ARG A 36 2.29 25.07 5.34
C ARG A 36 1.01 24.51 4.73
N VAL A 37 0.73 24.90 3.50
CA VAL A 37 -0.41 24.34 2.74
C VAL A 37 -0.11 22.89 2.39
N GLY A 38 -0.92 21.96 2.91
CA GLY A 38 -0.76 20.54 2.64
C GLY A 38 -1.30 20.10 1.27
N PRO A 39 -0.86 18.93 0.78
CA PRO A 39 -1.09 18.48 -0.59
C PRO A 39 -2.56 18.21 -0.95
N PRO A 40 -2.90 18.17 -2.26
CA PRO A 40 -4.24 17.79 -2.73
C PRO A 40 -4.55 16.31 -2.48
N LEU A 41 -5.83 15.93 -2.46
CA LEU A 41 -6.28 14.58 -2.10
C LEU A 41 -5.73 13.48 -3.02
N LEU A 42 -5.63 13.75 -4.31
CA LEU A 42 -5.13 12.80 -5.30
C LEU A 42 -3.59 12.68 -5.32
N GLN A 43 -2.87 13.43 -4.48
CA GLN A 43 -1.41 13.46 -4.48
C GLN A 43 -0.76 12.07 -4.32
N PRO A 44 -1.19 11.19 -3.38
CA PRO A 44 -0.56 9.88 -3.24
C PRO A 44 -0.72 9.01 -4.50
N LEU A 45 -1.82 9.15 -5.23
CA LEU A 45 -2.03 8.44 -6.50
C LEU A 45 -1.08 8.97 -7.59
N ILE A 46 -0.94 10.29 -7.69
CA ILE A 46 -0.01 10.93 -8.62
C ILE A 46 1.43 10.51 -8.33
N ASP A 47 1.80 10.40 -7.05
CA ASP A 47 3.14 9.99 -6.64
C ASP A 47 3.44 8.55 -7.07
N ILE A 48 2.46 7.64 -6.98
CA ILE A 48 2.62 6.26 -7.49
C ILE A 48 2.87 6.27 -9.00
N VAL A 49 2.01 6.94 -9.78
CA VAL A 49 2.16 7.01 -11.24
C VAL A 49 3.51 7.61 -11.63
N LYS A 50 3.92 8.67 -10.93
CA LYS A 50 5.22 9.32 -11.14
C LYS A 50 6.41 8.38 -10.89
N LEU A 51 6.34 7.56 -9.84
CA LEU A 51 7.43 6.63 -9.50
C LEU A 51 7.47 5.41 -10.41
N LEU A 52 6.32 4.94 -10.89
CA LEU A 52 6.26 3.85 -11.88
C LEU A 52 6.87 4.26 -13.23
N GLY A 53 6.85 5.55 -13.56
CA GLY A 53 7.52 6.09 -14.75
C GLY A 53 9.02 6.35 -14.60
N LYS A 54 9.63 6.07 -13.44
CA LYS A 54 11.07 6.26 -13.20
C LYS A 54 11.87 5.01 -13.54
N GLU A 55 13.12 5.22 -13.97
CA GLU A 55 14.08 4.13 -14.16
C GLU A 55 14.53 3.53 -12.81
N THR A 56 14.65 2.19 -12.77
CA THR A 56 15.14 1.46 -11.60
C THR A 56 16.66 1.45 -11.59
N LEU A 57 17.27 2.20 -10.66
CA LEU A 57 18.72 2.23 -10.48
C LEU A 57 19.16 1.09 -9.54
N ILE A 58 19.94 0.13 -10.05
CA ILE A 58 20.46 -1.00 -9.27
C ILE A 58 21.96 -0.79 -9.00
N PRO A 59 22.41 -0.80 -7.73
CA PRO A 59 23.81 -0.61 -7.39
C PRO A 59 24.75 -1.68 -7.96
N ALA A 60 25.93 -1.25 -8.41
CA ALA A 60 27.00 -2.16 -8.81
C ALA A 60 27.46 -2.99 -7.60
N GLY A 61 27.40 -4.33 -7.71
CA GLY A 61 27.72 -5.26 -6.63
C GLY A 61 26.51 -5.82 -5.86
N SER A 62 25.28 -5.41 -6.19
CA SER A 62 24.06 -5.98 -5.59
C SER A 62 23.50 -7.18 -6.36
N SER A 63 22.87 -8.11 -5.64
CA SER A 63 22.07 -9.18 -6.25
C SER A 63 20.80 -8.60 -6.89
N LYS A 64 20.75 -8.55 -8.22
CA LYS A 64 19.61 -8.02 -8.99
C LYS A 64 18.29 -8.71 -8.62
N ILE A 65 18.32 -10.03 -8.48
CA ILE A 65 17.12 -10.83 -8.18
C ILE A 65 16.58 -10.46 -6.80
N THR A 66 17.44 -10.46 -5.78
CA THR A 66 17.01 -10.16 -4.40
C THR A 66 16.48 -8.73 -4.30
N PHE A 67 17.16 -7.77 -4.94
CA PHE A 67 16.76 -6.36 -4.93
C PHE A 67 15.38 -6.13 -5.56
N LEU A 68 15.09 -6.80 -6.68
CA LEU A 68 13.80 -6.67 -7.36
C LEU A 68 12.68 -7.48 -6.70
N MET A 69 13.00 -8.65 -6.13
CA MET A 69 12.01 -9.52 -5.50
C MET A 69 11.60 -9.05 -4.10
N ALA A 70 12.48 -8.39 -3.36
CA ALA A 70 12.18 -7.88 -2.02
C ALA A 70 10.88 -7.05 -1.93
N PRO A 71 10.66 -6.01 -2.77
CA PRO A 71 9.41 -5.25 -2.73
C PRO A 71 8.19 -6.07 -3.15
N VAL A 72 8.35 -7.02 -4.08
CA VAL A 72 7.25 -7.91 -4.53
C VAL A 72 6.78 -8.83 -3.39
N ILE A 73 7.73 -9.43 -2.67
CA ILE A 73 7.44 -10.30 -1.51
C ILE A 73 6.80 -9.48 -0.38
N GLY A 74 7.31 -8.27 -0.13
CA GLY A 74 6.73 -7.36 0.86
C GLY A 74 5.29 -7.00 0.52
N PHE A 75 5.02 -6.65 -0.73
CA PHE A 75 3.67 -6.34 -1.20
C PHE A 75 2.71 -7.54 -1.06
N ALA A 76 3.14 -8.73 -1.48
CA ALA A 76 2.36 -9.96 -1.34
C ALA A 76 2.03 -10.27 0.13
N SER A 77 3.02 -10.10 1.02
CA SER A 77 2.86 -10.32 2.46
C SER A 77 1.81 -9.38 3.07
N VAL A 78 1.84 -8.10 2.71
CA VAL A 78 0.86 -7.12 3.21
C VAL A 78 -0.57 -7.45 2.78
N ILE A 79 -0.77 -7.87 1.52
CA ILE A 79 -2.10 -8.25 1.03
C ILE A 79 -2.62 -9.48 1.79
N LEU A 80 -1.76 -10.48 2.02
CA LEU A 80 -2.12 -11.68 2.78
C LEU A 80 -2.54 -11.33 4.20
N VAL A 81 -1.72 -10.55 4.93
CA VAL A 81 -2.02 -10.13 6.30
C VAL A 81 -3.31 -9.32 6.35
N SER A 82 -3.49 -8.37 5.42
CA SER A 82 -4.72 -7.59 5.37
C SER A 82 -5.96 -8.45 5.15
N THR A 83 -5.88 -9.41 4.23
CA THR A 83 -6.99 -10.35 3.97
C THR A 83 -7.38 -11.12 5.23
N LEU A 84 -6.39 -11.61 5.99
CA LEU A 84 -6.62 -12.32 7.24
C LEU A 84 -7.31 -11.42 8.29
N LEU A 85 -6.84 -10.18 8.44
CA LEU A 85 -7.43 -9.21 9.37
C LEU A 85 -8.89 -8.90 9.04
N TRP A 86 -9.20 -8.65 7.76
CA TRP A 86 -10.57 -8.38 7.33
C TRP A 86 -11.50 -9.58 7.56
N ILE A 87 -11.05 -10.79 7.24
CA ILE A 87 -11.85 -12.01 7.45
C ILE A 87 -12.14 -12.22 8.93
N ASN A 88 -11.13 -12.06 9.80
CA ASN A 88 -11.30 -12.21 11.24
C ASN A 88 -12.29 -11.18 11.80
N ASN A 89 -12.20 -9.92 11.35
CA ASN A 89 -13.10 -8.85 11.80
C ASN A 89 -14.56 -9.08 11.37
N ILE A 90 -14.79 -9.55 10.14
CA ILE A 90 -16.14 -9.77 9.60
C ILE A 90 -16.79 -11.04 10.19
N TYR A 91 -15.99 -12.07 10.51
CA TYR A 91 -16.47 -13.35 11.05
C TYR A 91 -15.79 -13.72 12.38
N PRO A 92 -16.06 -12.99 13.47
CA PRO A 92 -15.40 -13.20 14.76
C PRO A 92 -15.70 -14.57 15.39
N ALA A 93 -16.85 -15.17 15.07
CA ALA A 93 -17.33 -16.43 15.66
C ALA A 93 -16.70 -17.70 15.03
N LYS A 94 -15.87 -17.57 14.00
CA LYS A 94 -15.18 -18.69 13.31
C LYS A 94 -13.68 -18.76 13.62
N SER A 95 -13.20 -17.95 14.56
CA SER A 95 -11.80 -17.87 14.98
C SER A 95 -11.49 -18.73 16.19
#